data_AF-A0AAJ2HPK3-F1
#
_entry.id   AF-A0AAJ2HPK3-F1
#
_cell.length_a   1.000
_cell.length_b   1.000
_cell.length_c   1.000
_cell.angle_alpha   90.00
_cell.angle_beta   90.00
_cell.angle_gamma   90.00
#
_symmetry.space_group_name_H-M   'P 1'
#
loop_
_entity.id
_entity.type
_entity.pdbx_description
1 polymer ?
#
loop_
_entity_poly.entity_id
_entity_poly.type
_entity_poly.pdbx_seq_one_letter_code
_entity_poly.pdbx_strand_id
1 'polypeptide(L)'
;MNPIVSALWSIVPALPNPSPEQPPGTEGVVTILNWISWIVMVGGIAGFLISAGYLAFAAWTGREINGFKGLVLAIIACILAAGVGGIMQIFI
;
A
#
# COMPACT_ATOMS: atom_id res chain seq x y z
N MET A 1 11.15 -38.86 2.14
CA MET A 1 10.77 -37.56 2.74
C MET A 1 10.80 -37.72 4.24
N ASN A 2 11.51 -36.86 4.97
CA ASN A 2 11.78 -37.03 6.40
C ASN A 2 10.50 -36.72 7.21
N PRO A 3 9.95 -37.66 8.02
CA PRO A 3 8.62 -37.51 8.65
C PRO A 3 8.53 -36.35 9.65
N ILE A 4 9.67 -35.90 10.18
CA ILE A 4 9.77 -34.72 11.05
C ILE A 4 9.40 -33.44 10.28
N VAL A 5 9.80 -33.33 9.00
CA VAL A 5 9.52 -32.15 8.17
C VAL A 5 8.02 -32.07 7.85
N SER A 6 7.35 -33.19 7.58
CA SER A 6 5.89 -33.20 7.34
C SER A 6 5.08 -32.83 8.58
N ALA A 7 5.52 -33.20 9.78
CA ALA A 7 4.85 -32.84 11.03
C ALA A 7 4.99 -31.34 11.36
N LEU A 8 6.08 -30.69 10.93
CA LEU A 8 6.27 -29.25 11.08
C LEU A 8 5.37 -28.42 10.15
N TRP A 9 5.03 -28.94 8.96
CA TRP A 9 4.10 -28.26 8.04
C TRP A 9 2.64 -28.37 8.47
N SER A 10 2.27 -29.39 9.27
CA SER A 10 0.89 -29.59 9.73
C SER A 10 0.47 -28.73 10.93
N ILE A 11 1.41 -28.06 11.59
CA ILE A 11 1.15 -27.18 12.76
C ILE A 11 0.92 -25.72 12.38
N VAL A 12 1.33 -25.28 11.18
CA VAL A 12 1.09 -23.90 10.70
C VAL A 12 -0.41 -23.56 10.53
N PRO A 13 -1.28 -24.47 10.03
CA PRO A 13 -2.72 -24.20 9.93
C PRO A 13 -3.48 -24.32 11.25
N ALA A 14 -2.85 -24.85 12.30
CA ALA A 14 -3.52 -25.17 13.57
C ALA A 14 -3.57 -23.97 14.55
N LEU A 15 -2.96 -22.84 14.20
CA LEU A 15 -3.13 -21.60 14.93
C LEU A 15 -4.53 -21.05 14.66
N PRO A 16 -5.37 -20.81 15.68
CA PRO A 16 -6.59 -20.05 15.50
C PRO A 16 -6.22 -18.68 14.93
N ASN A 17 -6.50 -18.48 13.65
CA ASN A 17 -6.40 -17.16 13.03
C ASN A 17 -7.73 -16.46 13.30
N PRO A 18 -7.82 -15.52 14.26
CA PRO A 18 -9.03 -14.74 14.40
C PRO A 18 -9.25 -14.00 13.08
N SER A 19 -10.33 -14.35 12.37
CA SER A 19 -10.77 -13.55 11.24
C SER A 19 -11.07 -12.16 11.78
N PRO A 20 -10.44 -11.10 11.26
CA PRO A 20 -10.88 -9.75 11.54
C PRO A 20 -12.35 -9.69 11.18
N GLU A 21 -13.18 -9.28 12.13
CA GLU A 21 -14.61 -9.11 11.91
C GLU A 21 -14.93 -7.67 12.27
N GLN A 22 -15.70 -7.02 11.39
CA GLN A 22 -15.95 -5.60 11.51
C GLN A 22 -16.62 -5.28 12.86
N PRO A 23 -16.08 -4.33 13.66
CA PRO A 23 -16.69 -3.95 14.93
C PRO A 23 -18.11 -3.40 14.70
N PRO A 24 -19.12 -3.85 15.46
CA PRO A 24 -20.52 -3.45 15.25
C PRO A 24 -20.67 -1.92 15.35
N GLY A 25 -21.42 -1.33 14.42
CA GLY A 25 -21.67 0.12 14.35
C GLY A 25 -20.63 0.94 13.56
N THR A 26 -19.62 0.30 12.94
CA THR A 26 -18.58 1.00 12.16
C THR A 26 -18.79 0.99 10.64
N GLU A 27 -19.92 0.49 10.12
CA GLU A 27 -20.22 0.41 8.68
C GLU A 27 -20.03 1.74 7.93
N GLY A 28 -20.52 2.84 8.51
CA GLY A 28 -20.34 4.17 7.93
C GLY A 28 -18.88 4.63 7.92
N VAL A 29 -18.12 4.32 8.97
CA VAL A 29 -16.71 4.69 9.09
C VAL A 29 -15.86 3.92 8.07
N VAL A 30 -16.09 2.61 7.92
CA VAL A 30 -15.41 1.78 6.92
C VAL A 30 -15.72 2.24 5.50
N THR A 31 -16.98 2.65 5.24
CA THR A 31 -17.36 3.22 3.94
C THR A 31 -16.55 4.49 3.65
N ILE A 32 -16.48 5.43 4.59
CA ILE A 32 -15.69 6.67 4.43
C ILE A 32 -14.20 6.36 4.22
N LEU A 33 -13.64 5.44 5.01
CA LEU A 33 -12.24 5.03 4.86
C LEU A 33 -11.97 4.44 3.47
N ASN A 34 -12.89 3.65 2.92
CA ASN A 34 -12.77 3.11 1.56
C ASN A 34 -12.71 4.23 0.51
N TRP A 35 -13.60 5.23 0.59
CA TRP A 35 -13.54 6.41 -0.28
C TRP A 35 -12.21 7.15 -0.18
N ILE A 36 -11.68 7.33 1.04
CA ILE A 36 -10.38 7.95 1.26
C ILE A 36 -9.26 7.12 0.63
N SER A 37 -9.28 5.79 0.80
CA SER A 37 -8.30 4.89 0.17
C SER A 37 -8.25 5.06 -1.35
N TRP A 38 -9.42 5.15 -2.00
CA TRP A 38 -9.48 5.41 -3.44
C TRP A 38 -8.89 6.75 -3.83
N ILE A 39 -9.23 7.82 -3.10
CA ILE A 39 -8.71 9.17 -3.37
C ILE A 39 -7.19 9.18 -3.25
N VAL A 40 -6.64 8.58 -2.19
CA VAL A 40 -5.19 8.49 -1.97
C VAL A 40 -4.52 7.64 -3.04
N MET A 41 -5.14 6.53 -3.47
CA MET A 41 -4.58 5.65 -4.49
C MET A 41 -4.51 6.36 -5.85
N VAL A 42 -5.60 7.01 -6.27
CA VAL A 42 -5.64 7.81 -7.52
C VAL A 42 -4.68 9.00 -7.43
N GLY A 43 -4.66 9.70 -6.30
CA GLY A 43 -3.77 10.85 -6.07
C GLY A 43 -2.28 10.46 -6.09
N GLY A 44 -1.92 9.33 -5.49
CA GLY A 44 -0.56 8.79 -5.49
C GLY A 44 -0.11 8.44 -6.90
N ILE A 45 -0.95 7.74 -7.68
CA ILE A 45 -0.65 7.41 -9.08
C ILE A 45 -0.48 8.68 -9.91
N ALA A 46 -1.38 9.66 -9.78
CA ALA A 46 -1.29 10.92 -10.51
C ALA A 46 -0.01 11.69 -10.17
N GLY A 47 0.30 11.84 -8.87
CA GLY A 47 1.50 12.55 -8.42
C GLY A 47 2.80 11.86 -8.86
N PHE A 48 2.81 10.52 -8.85
CA PHE A 48 3.92 9.71 -9.36
C PHE A 48 4.12 9.93 -10.86
N LEU A 49 3.07 9.83 -11.67
CA LEU A 49 3.15 10.00 -13.12
C LEU A 49 3.56 11.42 -13.53
N ILE A 50 3.04 12.44 -12.87
CA ILE A 50 3.43 13.84 -13.12
C ILE A 50 4.92 14.05 -12.82
N SER A 51 5.38 13.53 -11.67
CA SER A 51 6.79 13.66 -11.27
C SER A 51 7.72 12.87 -12.19
N ALA A 52 7.32 11.67 -12.61
CA ALA A 52 8.06 10.84 -13.55
C ALA A 52 8.17 11.50 -14.93
N GLY A 53 7.06 12.05 -15.45
CA GLY A 53 7.05 12.78 -16.72
C GLY A 53 7.94 14.03 -16.67
N TYR A 54 7.89 14.78 -15.57
CA TYR A 54 8.75 15.95 -15.38
C TYR A 54 10.23 15.56 -15.29
N LEU A 55 10.57 14.47 -14.60
CA LEU A 55 11.94 13.95 -14.57
C LEU A 55 12.42 13.54 -15.97
N ALA A 56 11.59 12.85 -16.76
CA ALA A 56 11.93 12.47 -18.13
C ALA A 56 12.22 13.69 -19.02
N PHE A 57 11.42 14.75 -18.90
CA PHE A 57 11.68 16.01 -19.61
C PHE A 57 12.93 16.74 -19.09
N ALA A 58 13.16 16.71 -17.78
CA ALA A 58 14.33 17.31 -17.14
C ALA A 58 15.63 16.60 -17.54
N ALA A 59 15.59 15.28 -17.80
CA ALA A 59 16.70 14.50 -18.32
C ALA A 59 17.14 14.98 -19.71
N TRP A 60 16.18 15.27 -20.60
CA TRP A 60 16.49 15.81 -21.93
C TRP A 60 17.03 17.23 -21.92
N THR A 61 16.72 18.03 -20.90
CA THR A 61 17.14 19.43 -20.77
C THR A 61 18.35 19.63 -19.85
N GLY A 62 18.91 18.55 -19.29
CA GLY A 62 20.07 18.61 -18.38
C GLY A 62 19.77 19.21 -17.00
N ARG A 63 18.49 19.23 -16.58
CA ARG A 63 18.02 19.83 -15.31
C ARG A 63 17.46 18.80 -14.35
N GLU A 64 18.01 17.60 -14.39
CA GLU A 64 17.50 16.37 -13.77
C GLU A 64 17.28 16.50 -12.25
N ILE A 65 18.18 17.24 -11.58
CA ILE A 65 18.18 17.39 -10.12
C ILE A 65 16.89 18.05 -9.59
N ASN A 66 16.26 18.90 -10.39
CA ASN A 66 15.02 19.57 -10.00
C ASN A 66 13.81 18.62 -10.09
N GLY A 67 13.83 17.66 -11.02
CA GLY A 67 12.76 16.67 -11.17
C GLY A 67 12.88 15.51 -10.20
N PHE A 68 14.10 15.18 -9.78
CA PHE A 68 14.36 14.05 -8.89
C PHE A 68 13.67 14.21 -7.52
N LYS A 69 13.68 15.43 -6.95
CA LYS A 69 13.03 15.70 -5.65
C LYS A 69 11.53 15.41 -5.68
N GLY A 70 10.85 15.79 -6.75
CA GLY A 70 9.41 15.52 -6.92
C GLY A 70 9.12 14.03 -7.00
N LEU A 71 9.93 13.29 -7.77
CA LEU A 71 9.76 11.85 -7.91
C LEU A 71 10.01 11.10 -6.60
N VAL A 72 11.04 11.47 -5.84
CA VAL A 72 11.33 10.84 -4.54
C VAL A 72 10.16 11.02 -3.57
N LEU A 73 9.60 12.23 -3.48
CA LEU A 73 8.44 12.49 -2.62
C LEU A 73 7.20 11.69 -3.07
N ALA A 74 6.98 11.59 -4.39
CA ALA A 74 5.86 10.81 -4.93
C ALA A 74 6.01 9.31 -4.62
N ILE A 75 7.22 8.75 -4.73
CA ILE A 75 7.50 7.36 -4.37
C ILE A 75 7.24 7.12 -2.88
N ILE A 76 7.71 8.01 -2.00
CA ILE A 76 7.45 7.91 -0.56
C ILE A 76 5.94 7.93 -0.29
N ALA A 77 5.19 8.82 -0.93
CA ALA A 77 3.74 8.87 -0.80
C ALA A 77 3.06 7.56 -1.24
N CYS A 78 3.49 6.96 -2.36
CA CYS A 78 2.99 5.66 -2.81
C CYS A 78 3.30 4.53 -1.82
N ILE A 79 4.49 4.52 -1.20
CA ILE A 79 4.86 3.52 -0.19
C ILE A 79 3.98 3.67 1.06
N LEU A 80 3.76 4.89 1.52
CA LEU A 80 2.87 5.16 2.65
C LEU A 80 1.43 4.71 2.34
N ALA A 81 0.93 5.01 1.13
CA ALA A 81 -0.38 4.56 0.67
C ALA A 81 -0.50 3.03 0.62
N ALA A 82 0.55 2.32 0.18
CA ALA A 82 0.57 0.85 0.20
C ALA A 82 0.51 0.30 1.64
N GLY A 83 1.18 0.96 2.60
CA GLY A 83 1.14 0.60 4.02
C GLY A 83 -0.26 0.72 4.65
N VAL A 84 -1.10 1.64 4.15
CA VAL A 84 -2.49 1.79 4.62
C VAL A 84 -3.30 0.52 4.35
N GLY A 85 -3.02 -0.23 3.28
CA GLY A 85 -3.70 -1.49 2.98
C GLY A 85 -3.62 -2.50 4.14
N GLY A 86 -2.47 -2.60 4.81
CA GLY A 86 -2.29 -3.48 5.96
C GLY A 86 -3.04 -3.00 7.22
N ILE A 87 -3.18 -1.68 7.38
CA ILE A 87 -3.97 -1.09 8.49
C ILE A 87 -5.47 -1.35 8.26
N MET A 88 -5.92 -1.28 7.00
CA MET A 88 -7.31 -1.51 6.63
C MET A 88 -7.77 -2.96 6.87
N GLN A 89 -6.86 -3.94 6.81
CA GLN A 89 -7.14 -5.35 7.15
C GLN A 89 -7.44 -5.59 8.63
N ILE A 90 -7.28 -4.58 9.50
CA ILE A 90 -7.69 -4.67 10.90
C ILE A 90 -9.22 -4.48 11.03
N PHE A 91 -9.85 -3.87 10.04
CA PHE A 91 -11.27 -3.48 10.08
C PHE A 91 -12.19 -4.37 9.22
N ILE A 92 -11.62 -5.32 8.46
CA ILE A 92 -12.29 -6.15 7.44
C ILE A 92 -11.72 -7.56 7.52
#